data_AF-A0A081N880-F1
#
_entry.id   AF-A0A081N880-F1
#
_cell.length_a   1.000
_cell.length_b   1.000
_cell.length_c   1.000
_cell.angle_alpha   90.00
_cell.angle_beta   90.00
_cell.angle_gamma   90.00
#
_symmetry.space_group_name_H-M   'P 1'
#
loop_
_entity.id
_entity.type
_entity.pdbx_description
1 polymer ?
#
loop_
_entity_poly.entity_id
_entity_poly.type
_entity_poly.pdbx_seq_one_letter_code
_entity_poly.pdbx_strand_id
1 'polypeptide(L)'
;MELPFPNLAVDIKGKTAEKVYKLYLAMISQLDSGKSLPSAPEPYNLLMTDHWMMVIPRARDRYQGISINALGFAGLILVKNDEQLETVQSVGGSRLLAEVCRQDVF
;
A
#
# COMPACT_ATOMS: atom_id res chain seq x y z
N MET A 1 3.11 15.94 -3.37
CA MET A 1 3.56 15.01 -4.43
C MET A 1 2.53 13.92 -4.50
N GLU A 2 1.98 13.66 -5.69
CA GLU A 2 1.00 12.60 -5.90
C GLU A 2 1.75 11.27 -6.13
N LEU A 3 1.30 10.20 -5.47
CA LEU A 3 1.88 8.88 -5.65
C LEU A 3 1.26 8.20 -6.89
N PRO A 4 2.02 7.37 -7.63
CA PRO A 4 1.56 6.77 -8.88
C PRO A 4 0.61 5.56 -8.68
N PHE A 5 0.04 5.41 -7.48
CA PHE A 5 -0.83 4.31 -7.11
C PHE A 5 -1.91 4.79 -6.11
N PRO A 6 -3.12 4.20 -6.15
CA PRO A 6 -4.18 4.56 -5.21
C PRO A 6 -3.74 4.33 -3.77
N ASN A 7 -4.08 5.27 -2.90
CA ASN A 7 -3.74 5.21 -1.48
C ASN A 7 -4.70 6.08 -0.67
N LEU A 8 -4.88 5.71 0.59
CA LEU A 8 -5.43 6.59 1.61
C LEU A 8 -4.30 6.93 2.59
N ALA A 9 -4.08 8.21 2.88
CA ALA A 9 -3.07 8.65 3.82
C ALA A 9 -3.65 9.64 4.82
N VAL A 10 -3.33 9.47 6.10
CA VAL A 10 -3.79 10.34 7.20
C VAL A 10 -2.66 10.66 8.16
N ASP A 11 -2.64 11.88 8.69
CA ASP A 11 -1.77 12.26 9.80
C ASP A 11 -2.29 11.61 11.10
N ILE A 12 -1.39 11.03 11.89
CA ILE A 12 -1.68 10.45 13.20
C ILE A 12 -0.84 11.03 14.34
N LYS A 13 -0.03 12.07 14.08
CA LYS A 13 0.81 12.70 15.09
C LYS A 13 -0.02 13.18 16.28
N GLY A 14 0.42 12.78 17.48
CA GLY A 14 -0.22 13.18 18.75
C GLY A 14 -1.62 12.62 18.98
N LYS A 15 -2.10 11.69 18.16
CA LYS A 15 -3.43 11.07 18.33
C LYS A 15 -3.35 9.89 19.30
N THR A 16 -4.41 9.68 20.07
CA THR A 16 -4.53 8.51 20.95
C THR A 16 -4.67 7.23 20.13
N ALA A 17 -4.30 6.09 20.73
CA ALA A 17 -4.46 4.78 20.09
C ALA A 17 -5.91 4.53 19.63
N GLU A 18 -6.91 4.92 20.43
CA GLU A 18 -8.33 4.80 20.05
C GLU A 18 -8.65 5.62 18.80
N LYS A 19 -8.11 6.84 18.68
CA LYS A 19 -8.35 7.69 17.51
C LYS A 19 -7.66 7.14 16.28
N VAL A 20 -6.43 6.63 16.41
CA VAL A 20 -5.70 5.97 15.33
C VAL A 20 -6.46 4.74 14.83
N TYR A 21 -6.96 3.91 15.76
CA TYR A 21 -7.76 2.73 15.42
C TYR A 21 -9.04 3.10 14.66
N LYS A 22 -9.78 4.12 15.10
CA LYS A 22 -10.97 4.61 14.38
C LYS A 22 -10.66 5.11 12.97
N LEU A 23 -9.51 5.80 12.79
CA LEU A 23 -9.05 6.23 11.47
C LEU A 23 -8.73 5.04 10.58
N TYR A 24 -8.04 4.03 11.11
CA TYR A 24 -7.75 2.79 10.40
C TYR A 24 -9.04 2.11 9.92
N LEU A 25 -10.02 1.91 10.80
CA LEU A 25 -11.31 1.31 10.43
C LEU A 25 -12.04 2.10 9.34
N ALA A 26 -11.99 3.44 9.40
CA ALA A 26 -12.57 4.29 8.38
C ALA A 26 -11.87 4.13 7.02
N MET A 27 -10.54 4.01 7.01
CA MET A 27 -9.77 3.78 5.78
C MET A 27 -10.07 2.40 5.17
N ILE A 28 -10.17 1.34 5.99
CA ILE A 28 -10.54 0.01 5.50
C ILE A 28 -11.99 -0.01 4.98
N SER A 29 -12.92 0.64 5.65
CA SER A 29 -14.31 0.73 5.15
C SER A 29 -14.39 1.43 3.79
N GLN A 30 -13.58 2.46 3.55
CA GLN A 30 -13.51 3.11 2.24
C GLN A 30 -12.92 2.17 1.16
N LEU A 31 -11.88 1.40 1.49
CA LEU A 31 -11.29 0.40 0.59
C LEU A 31 -12.31 -0.63 0.10
N ASP A 32 -13.22 -1.04 0.98
CA ASP A 32 -14.26 -2.04 0.73
C ASP A 32 -15.56 -1.42 0.18
N SER A 33 -15.50 -0.24 -0.45
CA SER A 33 -16.65 0.49 -1.01
C SER A 33 -17.74 0.81 0.02
N GLY A 34 -17.35 1.15 1.25
CA GLY A 34 -18.26 1.51 2.32
C GLY A 34 -19.00 0.33 2.96
N LYS A 35 -18.61 -0.91 2.65
CA LYS A 35 -19.13 -2.09 3.36
C LYS A 35 -18.77 -2.00 4.85
N SER A 36 -19.68 -2.49 5.70
CA SER A 36 -19.36 -2.76 7.11
C SER A 36 -18.14 -3.67 7.17
N LEU A 37 -17.18 -3.36 8.06
CA LEU A 37 -15.93 -4.11 8.24
C LEU A 37 -16.14 -5.61 8.01
N PRO A 38 -15.69 -6.14 6.85
CA PRO A 38 -15.85 -7.56 6.59
C PRO A 38 -14.99 -8.33 7.60
N SER A 39 -15.39 -9.57 7.89
CA SER A 39 -14.56 -10.51 8.67
C SER A 39 -13.18 -10.73 8.02
N ALA A 40 -13.06 -10.48 6.72
CA ALA A 40 -11.82 -10.43 5.96
C ALA A 40 -11.85 -9.23 4.98
N PRO A 41 -11.05 -8.18 5.21
CA PRO A 41 -10.93 -7.06 4.28
C PRO A 41 -10.27 -7.47 2.97
N GLU A 42 -10.54 -6.71 1.91
CA GLU A 42 -9.82 -6.85 0.63
C GLU A 42 -8.30 -6.71 0.85
N PRO A 43 -7.43 -7.31 0.00
CA PRO A 43 -5.99 -7.23 0.22
C PRO A 43 -5.46 -5.79 0.23
N TYR A 44 -4.69 -5.42 1.26
CA TYR A 44 -3.99 -4.12 1.34
C TYR A 44 -2.63 -4.24 2.02
N ASN A 45 -1.80 -3.21 1.82
CA ASN A 45 -0.67 -2.91 2.70
C ASN A 45 -1.04 -1.77 3.64
N LEU A 46 -0.61 -1.87 4.89
CA LEU A 46 -0.66 -0.80 5.89
C LEU A 46 0.77 -0.34 6.17
N LEU A 47 1.03 0.95 5.97
CA LEU A 47 2.26 1.60 6.38
C LEU A 47 1.91 2.57 7.50
N MET A 48 2.68 2.54 8.58
CA MET A 48 2.41 3.40 9.75
C MET A 48 3.72 3.82 10.39
N THR A 49 3.79 5.10 10.75
CA THR A 49 4.83 5.69 11.60
C THR A 49 4.17 6.28 12.86
N ASP A 50 4.91 7.01 13.68
CA ASP A 50 4.36 7.85 14.75
C ASP A 50 3.69 9.14 14.25
N HIS A 51 3.87 9.48 12.96
CA HIS A 51 3.38 10.72 12.36
C HIS A 51 2.20 10.51 11.40
N TRP A 52 2.18 9.40 10.66
CA TRP A 52 1.20 9.16 9.60
C TRP A 52 0.89 7.68 9.42
N MET A 53 -0.25 7.40 8.80
CA MET A 53 -0.72 6.07 8.43
C MET A 53 -1.22 6.08 7.00
N MET A 54 -0.91 5.03 6.23
CA MET A 54 -1.29 4.89 4.83
C MET A 54 -1.79 3.47 4.54
N VAL A 55 -2.91 3.38 3.83
CA VAL A 55 -3.47 2.12 3.31
C VAL A 55 -3.35 2.12 1.80
N ILE A 56 -2.86 1.00 1.25
CA ILE A 56 -2.63 0.83 -0.18
C ILE A 56 -3.33 -0.46 -0.64
N PRO A 57 -4.33 -0.38 -1.55
CA PRO A 57 -4.97 -1.55 -2.14
C PRO A 57 -3.98 -2.43 -2.87
N ARG A 58 -4.09 -3.75 -2.71
CA ARG A 58 -3.24 -4.73 -3.41
C ARG A 58 -4.09 -5.56 -4.38
N ALA A 59 -3.55 -5.80 -5.57
CA ALA A 59 -4.11 -6.73 -6.55
C ALA A 59 -3.31 -8.04 -6.63
N ARG A 60 -2.01 -8.00 -6.37
CA ARG A 60 -1.10 -9.15 -6.47
C ARG A 60 0.11 -8.96 -5.56
N ASP A 61 0.74 -10.07 -5.16
CA ASP A 61 1.91 -10.08 -4.26
C ASP A 61 3.24 -9.80 -4.99
N ARG A 62 3.27 -9.96 -6.32
CA ARG A 62 4.48 -9.95 -7.15
C ARG A 62 4.32 -9.20 -8.46
N TYR A 63 5.45 -8.75 -8.99
CA TYR A 63 5.60 -8.28 -10.37
C TYR A 63 6.81 -8.97 -11.00
N GLN A 64 6.59 -9.73 -12.08
CA GLN A 64 7.65 -10.46 -12.80
C GLN A 64 8.64 -11.20 -11.88
N GLY A 65 8.10 -11.97 -10.91
CA GLY A 65 8.90 -12.75 -9.95
C GLY A 65 9.44 -11.97 -8.74
N ILE A 66 9.45 -10.63 -8.79
CA ILE A 66 9.84 -9.75 -7.68
C ILE A 66 8.70 -9.69 -6.66
N SER A 67 8.98 -10.05 -5.41
CA SER A 67 8.02 -9.99 -4.31
C SER A 67 7.89 -8.56 -3.81
N ILE A 68 6.66 -8.05 -3.71
CA ILE A 68 6.38 -6.71 -3.19
C ILE A 68 5.57 -6.84 -1.90
N ASN A 69 6.09 -6.31 -0.81
CA ASN A 69 5.41 -6.20 0.48
C ASN A 69 5.14 -4.72 0.81
N ALA A 70 4.75 -4.41 2.05
CA ALA A 70 4.51 -3.03 2.47
C ALA A 70 5.75 -2.13 2.34
N LEU A 71 6.96 -2.63 2.60
CA LEU A 71 8.19 -1.83 2.51
C LEU A 71 8.53 -1.44 1.06
N GLY A 72 8.10 -2.23 0.07
CA GLY A 72 8.21 -1.84 -1.34
C GLY A 72 7.57 -0.48 -1.62
N PHE A 73 6.43 -0.19 -0.99
CA PHE A 73 5.74 1.09 -1.11
C PHE A 73 6.36 2.22 -0.30
N ALA A 74 7.28 1.91 0.62
CA ALA A 74 8.17 2.88 1.25
C ALA A 74 9.46 3.13 0.42
N GLY A 75 9.53 2.59 -0.81
CA GLY A 75 10.69 2.73 -1.71
C GLY A 75 11.75 1.64 -1.56
N LEU A 76 11.53 0.63 -0.70
CA LEU A 76 12.48 -0.45 -0.46
C LEU A 76 12.09 -1.71 -1.24
N ILE A 77 12.47 -1.76 -2.52
CA ILE A 77 12.27 -2.93 -3.37
C ILE A 77 13.46 -3.87 -3.19
N LEU A 78 13.19 -5.09 -2.70
CA LEU A 78 14.20 -6.13 -2.52
C LEU A 78 14.25 -7.03 -3.76
N VAL A 79 15.39 -7.01 -4.46
CA VAL A 79 15.70 -7.91 -5.57
C VAL A 79 16.66 -9.01 -5.11
N LYS A 80 16.57 -10.19 -5.74
CA LYS A 80 17.36 -11.38 -5.35
C LYS A 80 18.50 -11.70 -6.31
N ASN A 81 18.49 -11.11 -7.50
CA ASN A 81 19.47 -11.34 -8.55
C ASN A 81 19.51 -10.15 -9.54
N ASP A 82 20.47 -10.18 -10.45
CA ASP A 82 20.71 -9.10 -11.42
C ASP A 82 19.56 -8.96 -12.44
N GLU A 83 18.92 -10.07 -12.83
CA GLU A 83 17.76 -10.06 -13.73
C GLU A 83 16.57 -9.27 -13.13
N GLN A 84 16.31 -9.45 -11.83
CA GLN A 84 15.31 -8.67 -11.12
C GLN A 84 15.72 -7.20 -10.99
N LEU A 85 17.01 -6.91 -10.80
CA LEU A 85 17.50 -5.54 -10.77
C LEU A 85 17.29 -4.84 -12.12
N GLU A 86 17.65 -5.49 -13.24
CA GLU A 86 17.41 -5.00 -14.59
C GLU A 86 15.91 -4.77 -14.85
N THR A 87 15.06 -5.67 -14.35
CA THR A 87 13.60 -5.51 -14.43
C THR A 87 13.13 -4.24 -13.71
N VAL A 88 13.61 -4.00 -12.47
CA VAL A 88 13.24 -2.78 -11.72
C VAL A 88 13.75 -1.53 -12.42
N GLN A 89 14.97 -1.55 -12.97
CA GLN A 89 15.59 -0.41 -13.64
C GLN A 89 14.89 -0.08 -14.97
N SER A 90 14.49 -1.08 -15.74
CA SER A 90 13.81 -0.89 -17.03
C SER A 90 12.35 -0.45 -16.88
N VAL A 91 11.61 -1.02 -15.92
CA VAL A 91 10.20 -0.68 -15.68
C VAL A 91 10.06 0.61 -14.87
N GLY A 92 10.97 0.86 -13.93
CA GLY A 92 10.91 1.92 -12.95
C GLY A 92 10.06 1.56 -11.73
N GLY A 93 10.55 1.90 -10.53
CA GLY A 93 9.92 1.53 -9.25
C GLY A 93 8.47 2.02 -9.12
N SER A 94 8.19 3.26 -9.54
CA SER A 94 6.83 3.84 -9.53
C SER A 94 5.82 3.01 -10.30
N ARG A 95 6.16 2.61 -11.53
CA ARG A 95 5.28 1.81 -12.39
C ARG A 95 5.12 0.39 -11.85
N LEU A 96 6.22 -0.20 -11.38
CA LEU A 96 6.20 -1.52 -10.76
C LEU A 96 5.24 -1.56 -9.55
N LEU A 97 5.29 -0.56 -8.68
CA LEU A 97 4.39 -0.46 -7.52
C LEU A 97 2.93 -0.28 -7.94
N ALA A 98 2.66 0.55 -8.97
CA ALA A 98 1.31 0.73 -9.51
C ALA A 98 0.72 -0.58 -10.06
N GLU A 99 1.54 -1.40 -10.74
CA GLU A 99 1.10 -2.68 -11.30
C GLU A 99 0.63 -3.68 -10.24
N VAL A 100 1.18 -3.63 -9.02
CA VAL A 100 0.76 -4.54 -7.94
C VAL A 100 -0.41 -4.01 -7.10
N CYS A 101 -0.88 -2.80 -7.41
CA CYS A 101 -2.04 -2.18 -6.78
C CYS A 101 -3.34 -2.49 -7.51
N ARG A 102 -4.43 -2.48 -6.75
CA ARG A 102 -5.78 -2.43 -7.31
C ARG A 102 -6.08 -0.99 -7.74
N GLN A 103 -6.63 -0.80 -8.94
CA GLN A 103 -6.77 0.50 -9.60
C GLN A 103 -8.22 1.02 -9.62
N ASP A 104 -9.20 0.16 -9.39
CA ASP A 104 -10.64 0.46 -9.37
C ASP A 104 -11.12 0.91 -7.98
N VAL A 105 -10.29 1.67 -7.27
CA VAL A 105 -10.55 2.15 -5.91
C VAL A 105 -10.04 3.56 -5.71
N PHE A 106 -10.88 4.38 -5.08
CA PHE A 106 -10.73 5.82 -4.86
C PHE A 106 -10.77 6.66 -6.13
#